data_AF-A0A2E5WW13-F1
#
_entry.id   AF-A0A2E5WW13-F1
#
_cell.length_a   1.000
_cell.length_b   1.000
_cell.length_c   1.000
_cell.angle_alpha   90.00
_cell.angle_beta   90.00
_cell.angle_gamma   90.00
#
_symmetry.space_group_name_H-M   'P 1'
#
loop_
_entity.id
_entity.type
_entity.pdbx_description
1 polymer ?
#
loop_
_entity_poly.entity_id
_entity_poly.type
_entity_poly.pdbx_seq_one_letter_code
_entity_poly.pdbx_strand_id
1 'polypeptide(L)'
;MKTDSTPSAETIGLMHENAVGKFGENMKSMLHDQDASARSDAGIIVMSMFFAGLLIVAFTTNPIASGTQIGERAPEFTAEAYNGNGWNSFEFKNLLDDSWTWNSSEDTPWIAVEFLDTDCGYCKQSAPDVAQWSEMYSTEQWPGPDVIFIAVAVEFVAESSRAEVEEFRAQYNNNFLFVDDLDISVAKKWEVSATPSYFLVQPDGIVAWNSNQATNSIGWDPKEEASISLNGFDDGYVQLNEAIEQLTMLNRGE
;
A
#
# COMPACT_ATOMS: atom_id res chain seq x y z
N MET A 1 55.26 35.58 -79.44
CA MET A 1 54.46 35.88 -80.65
C MET A 1 53.90 34.55 -81.13
N LYS A 2 52.57 34.37 -81.11
CA LYS A 2 51.72 33.40 -81.88
C LYS A 2 52.16 31.92 -81.97
N THR A 3 51.36 30.87 -81.95
CA THR A 3 49.93 30.52 -81.79
C THR A 3 49.90 28.99 -81.98
N ASP A 4 48.92 28.32 -81.38
CA ASP A 4 48.22 27.08 -81.79
C ASP A 4 48.97 25.89 -82.42
N SER A 5 48.71 24.68 -81.89
CA SER A 5 47.83 23.68 -82.53
C SER A 5 47.96 22.27 -81.89
N THR A 6 46.83 21.69 -81.51
CA THR A 6 46.57 20.24 -81.27
C THR A 6 46.47 19.52 -82.66
N PRO A 7 46.48 18.16 -82.84
CA PRO A 7 45.99 17.09 -81.93
C PRO A 7 46.65 15.67 -82.02
N SER A 8 45.99 14.68 -81.39
CA SER A 8 46.02 13.20 -81.62
C SER A 8 47.05 12.38 -80.80
N ALA A 9 46.62 11.68 -79.74
CA ALA A 9 46.22 10.25 -79.67
C ALA A 9 47.38 9.28 -79.97
N GLU A 10 47.69 8.23 -79.21
CA GLU A 10 46.92 7.41 -78.28
C GLU A 10 47.94 6.61 -77.42
N THR A 11 47.68 6.46 -76.12
CA THR A 11 48.47 5.61 -75.20
C THR A 11 47.64 4.37 -74.87
N ILE A 12 48.16 3.21 -75.25
CA ILE A 12 47.78 1.87 -74.78
C ILE A 12 49.06 1.32 -74.14
N GLY A 13 49.16 0.75 -72.95
CA GLY A 13 48.28 0.28 -71.88
C GLY A 13 49.25 -0.31 -70.82
N LEU A 14 48.98 -0.19 -69.51
CA LEU A 14 48.43 -1.29 -68.68
C LEU A 14 49.41 -2.49 -68.55
N MET A 15 49.78 -3.02 -67.37
CA MET A 15 49.27 -2.95 -65.99
C MET A 15 50.40 -3.38 -65.02
N HIS A 16 50.25 -3.09 -63.73
CA HIS A 16 50.50 -4.12 -62.72
C HIS A 16 49.54 -3.98 -61.53
N GLU A 17 49.15 -5.15 -61.04
CA GLU A 17 48.05 -5.51 -60.15
C GLU A 17 48.21 -4.98 -58.72
N ASN A 18 47.09 -4.63 -58.06
CA ASN A 18 46.87 -4.72 -56.61
C ASN A 18 45.44 -4.26 -56.24
N ALA A 19 44.43 -5.12 -56.47
CA ALA A 19 43.05 -4.84 -56.05
C ALA A 19 42.39 -5.97 -55.24
N VAL A 20 43.00 -7.16 -55.18
CA VAL A 20 42.31 -8.37 -54.66
C VAL A 20 42.46 -8.55 -53.14
N GLY A 21 43.56 -8.08 -52.52
CA GLY A 21 43.78 -8.22 -51.07
C GLY A 21 42.88 -7.34 -50.19
N LYS A 22 42.47 -6.16 -50.68
CA LYS A 22 41.71 -5.17 -49.91
C LYS A 22 40.21 -5.50 -49.78
N PHE A 23 39.70 -6.41 -50.60
CA PHE A 23 38.28 -6.81 -50.57
C PHE A 23 37.96 -7.83 -49.46
N GLY A 24 38.92 -8.70 -49.10
CA GLY A 24 38.71 -9.76 -48.11
C GLY A 24 38.63 -9.26 -46.67
N GLU A 25 39.46 -8.28 -46.28
CA GLU A 25 39.43 -7.71 -44.92
C GLU A 25 38.16 -6.86 -44.67
N ASN A 26 37.71 -6.10 -45.66
CA ASN A 26 36.48 -5.31 -45.57
C ASN A 26 35.21 -6.18 -45.50
N MET A 27 35.21 -7.34 -46.17
CA MET A 27 34.08 -8.27 -46.13
C MET A 27 33.95 -8.99 -44.79
N LYS A 28 35.09 -9.32 -44.15
CA LYS A 28 35.10 -9.95 -42.82
C LYS A 28 34.69 -8.97 -41.71
N SER A 29 35.04 -7.69 -41.86
CA SER A 29 34.57 -6.60 -40.99
C SER A 29 33.05 -6.39 -41.08
N MET A 30 32.47 -6.39 -42.30
CA MET A 30 31.01 -6.23 -42.48
C MET A 30 30.19 -7.42 -41.97
N LEU A 31 30.68 -8.66 -42.13
CA LEU A 31 29.99 -9.84 -41.59
C LEU A 31 29.96 -9.83 -40.06
N HIS A 32 31.05 -9.39 -39.42
CA HIS A 32 31.10 -9.26 -37.96
C HIS A 32 30.19 -8.13 -37.43
N ASP A 33 29.98 -7.09 -38.24
CA ASP A 33 29.10 -5.95 -37.93
C ASP A 33 27.62 -6.30 -38.13
N GLN A 34 27.28 -7.16 -39.10
CA GLN A 34 25.91 -7.64 -39.32
C GLN A 34 25.43 -8.59 -38.22
N ASP A 35 26.29 -9.49 -37.73
CA ASP A 35 25.94 -10.35 -36.58
C ASP A 35 25.87 -9.56 -35.26
N ALA A 36 26.69 -8.50 -35.11
CA ALA A 36 26.61 -7.58 -33.98
C ALA A 36 25.36 -6.67 -34.05
N SER A 37 25.01 -6.19 -35.24
CA SER A 37 23.80 -5.41 -35.53
C SER A 37 22.54 -6.25 -35.34
N ALA A 38 22.48 -7.49 -35.80
CA ALA A 38 21.32 -8.36 -35.61
C ALA A 38 21.08 -8.71 -34.13
N ARG A 39 22.15 -8.90 -33.35
CA ARG A 39 22.07 -9.10 -31.90
C ARG A 39 21.68 -7.83 -31.15
N SER A 40 22.13 -6.67 -31.63
CA SER A 40 21.74 -5.36 -31.10
C SER A 40 20.27 -5.05 -31.39
N ASP A 41 19.79 -5.31 -32.61
CA ASP A 41 18.40 -5.05 -33.03
C ASP A 41 17.41 -5.96 -32.29
N ALA A 42 17.73 -7.25 -32.18
CA ALA A 42 16.94 -8.17 -31.35
C ALA A 42 16.96 -7.75 -29.87
N GLY A 43 18.10 -7.29 -29.35
CA GLY A 43 18.22 -6.75 -28.00
C GLY A 43 17.37 -5.50 -27.76
N ILE A 44 17.39 -4.55 -28.70
CA ILE A 44 16.60 -3.31 -28.62
C ILE A 44 15.10 -3.61 -28.64
N ILE A 45 14.64 -4.53 -29.49
CA ILE A 45 13.21 -4.89 -29.55
C ILE A 45 12.77 -5.52 -28.23
N VAL A 46 13.52 -6.48 -27.68
CA VAL A 46 13.18 -7.12 -26.40
C VAL A 46 13.18 -6.11 -25.25
N MET A 47 14.18 -5.24 -25.18
CA MET A 47 14.22 -4.17 -24.18
C MET A 47 13.06 -3.18 -24.36
N SER A 48 12.68 -2.84 -25.59
CA SER A 48 11.56 -1.93 -25.85
C SER A 48 10.22 -2.53 -25.42
N MET A 49 10.02 -3.84 -25.62
CA MET A 49 8.82 -4.55 -25.15
C MET A 49 8.78 -4.65 -23.63
N PHE A 50 9.93 -4.87 -22.99
CA PHE A 50 10.05 -4.86 -21.53
C PHE A 50 9.71 -3.49 -20.94
N PHE A 51 10.31 -2.41 -21.47
CA PHE A 51 10.00 -1.05 -21.02
C PHE A 51 8.56 -0.64 -21.34
N ALA A 52 8.02 -1.02 -22.51
CA ALA A 52 6.61 -0.79 -22.82
C ALA A 52 5.69 -1.52 -21.83
N GLY A 53 6.03 -2.76 -21.45
CA GLY A 53 5.32 -3.51 -20.41
C GLY A 53 5.39 -2.81 -19.05
N LEU A 54 6.57 -2.37 -18.62
CA LEU A 54 6.73 -1.61 -17.37
C LEU A 54 5.96 -0.28 -17.39
N LEU A 55 5.94 0.43 -18.52
CA LEU A 55 5.18 1.67 -18.67
C LEU A 55 3.67 1.41 -18.62
N ILE A 56 3.17 0.36 -19.27
CA ILE A 56 1.76 -0.02 -19.18
C ILE A 56 1.39 -0.31 -17.73
N VAL A 57 2.18 -1.12 -17.01
CA VAL A 57 1.93 -1.38 -15.58
C VAL A 57 1.98 -0.07 -14.79
N ALA A 58 3.03 0.74 -14.93
CA ALA A 58 3.18 1.99 -14.19
C ALA A 58 2.06 3.03 -14.45
N PHE A 59 1.48 3.05 -15.65
CA PHE A 59 0.37 3.96 -16.00
C PHE A 59 -1.02 3.34 -15.77
N THR A 60 -1.11 2.03 -15.54
CA THR A 60 -2.39 1.35 -15.22
C THR A 60 -2.53 1.06 -13.73
N THR A 61 -1.43 0.98 -12.99
CA THR A 61 -1.44 0.98 -11.52
C THR A 61 -1.55 2.42 -11.03
N ASN A 62 -2.71 2.82 -10.51
CA ASN A 62 -2.76 3.99 -9.64
C ASN A 62 -2.15 3.56 -8.30
N PRO A 63 -0.96 4.03 -7.91
CA PRO A 63 -0.44 3.71 -6.59
C PRO A 63 -1.35 4.38 -5.56
N ILE A 64 -2.06 3.57 -4.78
CA ILE A 64 -2.78 4.07 -3.62
C ILE A 64 -1.72 4.58 -2.64
N ALA A 65 -1.83 5.84 -2.24
CA ALA A 65 -0.91 6.42 -1.27
C ALA A 65 -0.97 5.62 0.03
N SER A 66 0.17 5.40 0.68
CA SER A 66 0.19 4.85 2.04
C SER A 66 0.14 5.99 3.04
N GLY A 67 -0.78 5.88 4.01
CA GLY A 67 -1.05 6.91 4.99
C GLY A 67 -2.32 6.61 5.77
N THR A 68 -2.80 7.59 6.53
CA THR A 68 -3.90 7.43 7.46
C THR A 68 -5.14 8.25 7.11
N GLN A 69 -5.16 8.88 5.94
CA GLN A 69 -6.35 9.55 5.43
C GLN A 69 -7.29 8.53 4.80
N ILE A 70 -8.58 8.87 4.77
CA ILE A 70 -9.58 8.02 4.11
C ILE A 70 -9.21 7.76 2.64
N GLY A 71 -9.35 6.51 2.20
CA GLY A 71 -8.96 6.08 0.85
C GLY A 71 -7.46 5.83 0.66
N GLU A 72 -6.62 6.10 1.66
CA GLU A 72 -5.21 5.70 1.65
C GLU A 72 -5.03 4.28 2.21
N ARG A 73 -3.91 3.65 1.87
CA ARG A 73 -3.52 2.35 2.41
C ARG A 73 -2.89 2.53 3.79
N ALA A 74 -3.48 1.89 4.79
CA ALA A 74 -2.99 1.90 6.16
C ALA A 74 -1.50 1.49 6.22
N PRO A 75 -0.66 2.19 7.01
CA PRO A 75 0.76 1.85 7.10
C PRO A 75 0.97 0.47 7.73
N GLU A 76 1.59 -0.45 6.97
CA GLU A 76 1.93 -1.78 7.49
C GLU A 76 2.99 -1.69 8.62
N PHE A 77 2.88 -2.58 9.61
CA PHE A 77 3.84 -2.71 10.69
C PHE A 77 3.98 -4.16 11.19
N THR A 78 5.09 -4.40 11.88
CA THR A 78 5.41 -5.65 12.59
C THR A 78 5.83 -5.30 14.00
N ALA A 79 5.26 -5.97 14.98
CA ALA A 79 5.52 -5.74 16.40
C ALA A 79 5.23 -7.01 17.21
N GLU A 80 5.45 -6.97 18.52
CA GLU A 80 4.95 -8.01 19.43
C GLU A 80 3.51 -7.67 19.82
N ALA A 81 2.63 -8.66 19.93
CA ALA A 81 1.26 -8.48 20.41
C ALA A 81 0.89 -9.51 21.48
N TYR A 82 0.16 -9.05 22.48
CA TYR A 82 -0.40 -9.87 23.53
C TYR A 82 -1.81 -10.34 23.18
N ASN A 83 -2.04 -11.64 23.27
CA ASN A 83 -3.32 -12.28 22.94
C ASN A 83 -4.06 -12.85 24.16
N GLY A 84 -3.62 -12.52 25.37
CA GLY A 84 -4.15 -13.10 26.62
C GLY A 84 -3.38 -14.32 27.15
N ASN A 85 -2.53 -14.94 26.32
CA ASN A 85 -1.70 -16.09 26.72
C ASN A 85 -0.19 -15.81 26.66
N GLY A 86 0.23 -14.77 25.94
CA GLY A 86 1.63 -14.34 25.83
C GLY A 86 1.85 -13.34 24.70
N TRP A 87 3.04 -12.75 24.70
CA TRP A 87 3.53 -11.88 23.62
C TRP A 87 4.07 -12.72 22.46
N ASN A 88 3.60 -12.43 21.25
CA ASN A 88 4.01 -13.12 20.04
C ASN A 88 4.22 -12.11 18.91
N SER A 89 5.05 -12.47 17.93
CA SER A 89 5.22 -11.67 16.73
C SER A 89 3.88 -11.54 15.98
N PHE A 90 3.56 -10.30 15.61
CA PHE A 90 2.36 -9.90 14.91
C PHE A 90 2.74 -9.03 13.71
N GLU A 91 2.14 -9.32 12.57
CA GLU A 91 2.27 -8.53 11.35
C GLU A 91 0.87 -8.06 10.97
N PHE A 92 0.66 -6.75 10.89
CA PHE A 92 -0.65 -6.17 10.55
C PHE A 92 -1.18 -6.69 9.22
N LYS A 93 -0.28 -6.91 8.26
CA LYS A 93 -0.57 -7.48 6.95
C LYS A 93 -1.30 -8.83 7.01
N ASN A 94 -1.10 -9.62 8.07
CA ASN A 94 -1.77 -10.92 8.22
C ASN A 94 -3.28 -10.79 8.48
N LEU A 95 -3.78 -9.59 8.80
CA LEU A 95 -5.21 -9.31 8.91
C LEU A 95 -5.81 -8.87 7.57
N LEU A 96 -5.00 -8.59 6.56
CA LEU A 96 -5.43 -8.01 5.30
C LEU A 96 -5.62 -9.08 4.23
N ASP A 97 -6.57 -8.82 3.33
CA ASP A 97 -6.81 -9.57 2.11
C ASP A 97 -6.76 -8.62 0.90
N ASP A 98 -5.61 -8.59 0.24
CA ASP A 98 -5.40 -7.78 -0.98
C ASP A 98 -6.30 -8.20 -2.16
N SER A 99 -6.99 -9.35 -2.08
CA SER A 99 -7.94 -9.81 -3.10
C SER A 99 -9.39 -9.39 -2.84
N TRP A 100 -9.66 -8.81 -1.67
CA TRP A 100 -10.99 -8.36 -1.30
C TRP A 100 -11.49 -7.24 -2.22
N THR A 101 -12.80 -7.28 -2.49
CA THR A 101 -13.54 -6.22 -3.19
C THR A 101 -14.86 -5.96 -2.46
N TRP A 102 -15.47 -4.80 -2.68
CA TRP A 102 -16.72 -4.41 -2.01
C TRP A 102 -17.87 -5.43 -2.15
N ASN A 103 -17.87 -6.20 -3.24
CA ASN A 103 -18.84 -7.23 -3.56
C ASN A 103 -18.33 -8.67 -3.34
N SER A 104 -17.23 -8.83 -2.60
CA SER A 104 -16.71 -10.16 -2.26
C SER A 104 -17.76 -10.95 -1.49
N SER A 105 -17.94 -12.21 -1.88
CA SER A 105 -18.78 -13.16 -1.15
C SER A 105 -18.08 -13.79 0.06
N GLU A 106 -16.78 -13.50 0.23
CA GLU A 106 -16.00 -13.98 1.37
C GLU A 106 -16.23 -13.06 2.56
N ASP A 107 -16.63 -13.65 3.69
CA ASP A 107 -16.77 -12.94 4.98
C ASP A 107 -15.39 -12.57 5.51
N THR A 108 -14.79 -11.56 4.88
CA THR A 108 -13.48 -11.04 5.23
C THR A 108 -13.65 -9.92 6.26
N PRO A 109 -12.96 -10.01 7.41
CA PRO A 109 -13.18 -9.07 8.50
C PRO A 109 -12.67 -7.68 8.14
N TRP A 110 -13.41 -6.66 8.56
CA TRP A 110 -12.87 -5.31 8.67
C TRP A 110 -12.01 -5.20 9.92
N ILE A 111 -11.14 -4.20 10.00
CA ILE A 111 -10.20 -4.05 11.12
C ILE A 111 -10.43 -2.72 11.82
N ALA A 112 -10.84 -2.78 13.08
CA ALA A 112 -10.88 -1.63 13.99
C ALA A 112 -9.53 -1.54 14.73
N VAL A 113 -8.81 -0.44 14.51
CA VAL A 113 -7.52 -0.17 15.17
C VAL A 113 -7.71 0.95 16.17
N GLU A 114 -7.50 0.66 17.45
CA GLU A 114 -7.45 1.65 18.52
C GLU A 114 -5.98 1.93 18.90
N PHE A 115 -5.57 3.19 18.92
CA PHE A 115 -4.36 3.61 19.61
C PHE A 115 -4.75 4.11 21.00
N LEU A 116 -4.17 3.51 22.03
CA LEU A 116 -4.46 3.85 23.42
C LEU A 116 -3.19 3.93 24.24
N ASP A 117 -3.24 4.78 25.25
CA ASP A 117 -2.25 4.84 26.30
C ASP A 117 -2.92 4.31 27.57
N THR A 118 -2.28 3.35 28.24
CA THR A 118 -2.85 2.63 29.39
C THR A 118 -3.15 3.56 30.56
N ASP A 119 -2.47 4.71 30.62
CA ASP A 119 -2.66 5.71 31.66
C ASP A 119 -3.62 6.85 31.30
N CYS A 120 -4.03 6.93 30.02
CA CYS A 120 -4.95 7.97 29.56
C CYS A 120 -6.36 7.80 30.15
N GLY A 121 -6.84 8.86 30.82
CA GLY A 121 -8.17 8.88 31.44
C GLY A 121 -9.31 8.68 30.44
N TYR A 122 -9.20 9.20 29.21
CA TYR A 122 -10.20 8.97 28.16
C TYR A 122 -10.14 7.54 27.64
N CYS A 123 -8.95 6.92 27.51
CA CYS A 123 -8.82 5.51 27.14
C CYS A 123 -9.47 4.60 28.20
N LYS A 124 -9.25 4.90 29.49
CA LYS A 124 -9.89 4.21 30.61
C LYS A 124 -11.42 4.35 30.59
N GLN A 125 -11.93 5.48 30.09
CA GLN A 125 -13.36 5.74 29.99
C GLN A 125 -14.01 5.02 28.81
N SER A 126 -13.35 4.97 27.65
CA SER A 126 -13.86 4.31 26.44
C SER A 126 -13.66 2.81 26.42
N ALA A 127 -12.70 2.28 27.18
CA ALA A 127 -12.36 0.85 27.17
C ALA A 127 -13.55 -0.11 27.38
N PRO A 128 -14.52 0.15 28.30
CA PRO A 128 -15.71 -0.69 28.41
C PRO A 128 -16.58 -0.72 27.15
N ASP A 129 -16.69 0.40 26.44
CA ASP A 129 -17.47 0.51 25.20
C ASP A 129 -16.77 -0.24 24.08
N VAL A 130 -15.44 -0.11 23.96
CA VAL A 130 -14.64 -0.86 22.97
C VAL A 130 -14.71 -2.37 23.22
N ALA A 131 -14.66 -2.81 24.48
CA ALA A 131 -14.87 -4.21 24.84
C ALA A 131 -16.24 -4.71 24.32
N GLN A 132 -17.30 -3.95 24.59
CA GLN A 132 -18.64 -4.27 24.13
C GLN A 132 -18.74 -4.31 22.60
N TRP A 133 -18.16 -3.35 21.91
CA TRP A 133 -18.16 -3.30 20.44
C TRP A 133 -17.42 -4.49 19.82
N SER A 134 -16.31 -4.91 20.43
CA SER A 134 -15.54 -6.08 19.96
C SER A 134 -16.31 -7.39 20.04
N GLU A 135 -17.25 -7.52 20.97
CA GLU A 135 -18.16 -8.67 21.05
C GLU A 135 -19.37 -8.50 20.11
N MET A 136 -19.90 -7.28 20.02
CA MET A 136 -21.09 -6.95 19.24
C MET A 136 -20.86 -7.10 17.73
N TYR A 137 -19.77 -6.56 17.20
CA TYR A 137 -19.47 -6.58 15.76
C TYR A 137 -18.77 -7.88 15.32
N SER A 138 -19.25 -8.99 15.87
CA SER A 138 -18.92 -10.33 15.43
C SER A 138 -20.04 -10.90 14.55
N THR A 139 -19.70 -11.77 13.61
CA THR A 139 -20.69 -12.45 12.73
C THR A 139 -21.77 -13.24 13.49
N GLU A 140 -21.54 -13.56 14.76
CA GLU A 140 -22.51 -14.25 15.62
C GLU A 140 -23.59 -13.31 16.19
N GLN A 141 -23.25 -12.03 16.42
CA GLN A 141 -24.10 -11.07 17.15
C GLN A 141 -24.66 -9.96 16.25
N TRP A 142 -24.04 -9.70 15.09
CA TRP A 142 -24.35 -8.59 14.21
C TRP A 142 -24.57 -9.04 12.75
N PRO A 143 -25.55 -8.46 12.03
CA PRO A 143 -25.84 -8.79 10.63
C PRO A 143 -24.83 -8.26 9.60
N GLY A 144 -23.79 -7.52 10.00
CA GLY A 144 -22.69 -7.05 9.13
C GLY A 144 -21.53 -8.03 9.01
N PRO A 145 -20.43 -7.64 8.32
CA PRO A 145 -19.21 -8.44 8.33
C PRO A 145 -18.58 -8.45 9.73
N ASP A 146 -17.72 -9.43 9.97
CA ASP A 146 -16.91 -9.47 11.19
C ASP A 146 -16.02 -8.23 11.27
N VAL A 147 -15.78 -7.74 12.48
CA VAL A 147 -14.82 -6.66 12.72
C VAL A 147 -13.79 -7.13 13.75
N ILE A 148 -12.54 -7.27 13.30
CA ILE A 148 -11.41 -7.57 14.18
C ILE A 148 -10.98 -6.29 14.88
N PHE A 149 -10.96 -6.32 16.21
CA PHE A 149 -10.42 -5.24 17.01
C PHE A 149 -8.95 -5.52 17.34
N ILE A 150 -8.10 -4.50 17.22
CA ILE A 150 -6.75 -4.48 17.77
C ILE A 150 -6.53 -3.18 18.52
N ALA A 151 -5.87 -3.25 19.67
CA ALA A 151 -5.31 -2.09 20.35
C ALA A 151 -3.82 -2.00 20.05
N VAL A 152 -3.33 -0.80 19.80
CA VAL A 152 -1.91 -0.45 19.71
C VAL A 152 -1.60 0.37 20.97
N ALA A 153 -0.91 -0.26 21.91
CA ALA A 153 -0.59 0.34 23.19
C ALA A 153 0.65 1.24 23.04
N VAL A 154 0.45 2.54 23.22
CA VAL A 154 1.47 3.57 23.10
C VAL A 154 1.79 4.16 24.47
N GLU A 155 2.90 4.88 24.54
CA GLU A 155 3.28 5.67 25.71
C GLU A 155 3.67 7.10 25.28
N PHE A 156 2.85 8.09 25.61
CA PHE A 156 3.09 9.48 25.23
C PHE A 156 3.57 10.38 26.38
N VAL A 157 3.38 10.03 27.65
CA VAL A 157 3.51 10.97 28.78
C VAL A 157 4.23 10.38 29.99
N ALA A 158 4.01 9.11 30.31
CA ALA A 158 4.50 8.41 31.49
C ALA A 158 5.46 7.26 31.13
N GLU A 159 5.68 6.34 32.09
CA GLU A 159 6.43 5.11 31.87
C GLU A 159 5.44 3.94 31.92
N SER A 160 4.99 3.47 30.75
CA SER A 160 4.17 2.27 30.62
C SER A 160 5.04 1.04 30.36
N SER A 161 4.45 -0.13 30.59
CA SER A 161 5.12 -1.41 30.41
C SER A 161 4.16 -2.46 29.87
N ARG A 162 4.72 -3.52 29.29
CA ARG A 162 3.92 -4.68 28.85
C ARG A 162 3.04 -5.26 29.96
N ALA A 163 3.50 -5.25 31.21
CA ALA A 163 2.71 -5.71 32.34
C ALA A 163 1.47 -4.83 32.57
N GLU A 164 1.62 -3.52 32.43
CA GLU A 164 0.49 -2.58 32.51
C GLU A 164 -0.49 -2.76 31.35
N VAL A 165 0.01 -3.03 30.14
CA VAL A 165 -0.81 -3.35 28.97
C VAL A 165 -1.64 -4.63 29.22
N GLU A 166 -1.03 -5.67 29.78
CA GLU A 166 -1.72 -6.90 30.17
C GLU A 166 -2.80 -6.63 31.24
N GLU A 167 -2.48 -5.81 32.25
CA GLU A 167 -3.40 -5.40 33.31
C GLU A 167 -4.58 -4.59 32.77
N PHE A 168 -4.34 -3.60 31.91
CA PHE A 168 -5.39 -2.80 31.28
C PHE A 168 -6.34 -3.68 30.47
N ARG A 169 -5.79 -4.56 29.64
CA ARG A 169 -6.56 -5.53 28.84
C ARG A 169 -7.47 -6.38 29.74
N ALA A 170 -6.91 -6.92 30.82
CA ALA A 170 -7.64 -7.77 31.75
C ALA A 170 -8.70 -6.99 32.56
N GLN A 171 -8.37 -5.79 33.01
CA GLN A 171 -9.24 -4.94 33.82
C GLN A 171 -10.52 -4.55 33.08
N TYR A 172 -10.41 -4.24 31.80
CA TYR A 172 -11.54 -3.76 30.98
C TYR A 172 -12.18 -4.86 30.12
N ASN A 173 -11.75 -6.13 30.27
CA ASN A 173 -12.21 -7.25 29.45
C ASN A 173 -12.07 -7.03 27.93
N ASN A 174 -11.06 -6.26 27.51
CA ASN A 174 -10.74 -6.04 26.11
C ASN A 174 -10.09 -7.31 25.53
N ASN A 175 -10.89 -8.33 25.25
CA ASN A 175 -10.41 -9.68 24.93
C ASN A 175 -9.89 -9.87 23.49
N PHE A 176 -9.30 -8.82 22.92
CA PHE A 176 -8.68 -8.79 21.61
C PHE A 176 -7.16 -8.56 21.71
N LEU A 177 -6.48 -8.38 20.57
CA LEU A 177 -5.02 -8.24 20.50
C LEU A 177 -4.56 -6.86 20.99
N PHE A 178 -3.49 -6.83 21.79
CA PHE A 178 -2.79 -5.61 22.19
C PHE A 178 -1.38 -5.63 21.62
N VAL A 179 -1.12 -4.79 20.63
CA VAL A 179 0.19 -4.57 19.99
C VAL A 179 1.04 -3.67 20.88
N ASP A 180 2.29 -4.07 21.11
CA ASP A 180 3.29 -3.26 21.78
C ASP A 180 3.82 -2.17 20.83
N ASP A 181 3.50 -0.93 21.14
CA ASP A 181 4.07 0.27 20.53
C ASP A 181 4.49 1.28 21.60
N LEU A 182 5.01 0.79 22.73
CA LEU A 182 5.53 1.65 23.80
C LEU A 182 6.74 2.48 23.31
N ASP A 183 7.39 2.08 22.21
CA ASP A 183 8.45 2.83 21.53
C ASP A 183 7.94 3.86 20.50
N ILE A 184 6.61 3.98 20.37
CA ILE A 184 5.84 4.90 19.53
C ILE A 184 6.21 4.85 18.04
N SER A 185 6.77 3.74 17.57
CA SER A 185 7.22 3.58 16.18
C SER A 185 6.05 3.37 15.21
N VAL A 186 4.99 2.66 15.61
CA VAL A 186 3.76 2.46 14.85
C VAL A 186 2.91 3.73 14.88
N ALA A 187 2.71 4.34 16.04
CA ALA A 187 1.96 5.59 16.22
C ALA A 187 2.53 6.73 15.36
N LYS A 188 3.85 6.85 15.27
CA LYS A 188 4.50 7.81 14.36
C LYS A 188 4.21 7.54 12.90
N LYS A 189 4.23 6.27 12.46
CA LYS A 189 3.88 5.90 11.07
C LYS A 189 2.42 6.17 10.76
N TRP A 190 1.55 5.98 11.75
CA TRP A 190 0.12 6.24 11.65
C TRP A 190 -0.26 7.71 11.93
N GLU A 191 0.72 8.58 12.16
CA GLU A 191 0.53 10.00 12.48
C GLU A 191 -0.41 10.25 13.67
N VAL A 192 -0.41 9.33 14.63
CA VAL A 192 -1.20 9.42 15.87
C VAL A 192 -0.45 10.29 16.87
N SER A 193 -1.14 11.28 17.43
CA SER A 193 -0.57 12.27 18.36
C SER A 193 -1.36 12.43 19.67
N ALA A 194 -2.47 11.69 19.81
CA ALA A 194 -3.32 11.69 20.99
C ALA A 194 -3.94 10.30 21.18
N THR A 195 -4.47 10.04 22.37
CA THR A 195 -5.20 8.80 22.68
C THR A 195 -6.49 9.13 23.45
N PRO A 196 -7.58 8.37 23.26
CA PRO A 196 -7.70 7.30 22.28
C PRO A 196 -7.83 7.86 20.85
N SER A 197 -7.35 7.10 19.87
CA SER A 197 -7.56 7.35 18.44
C SER A 197 -8.01 6.08 17.76
N TYR A 198 -8.96 6.18 16.84
CA TYR A 198 -9.59 5.04 16.21
C TYR A 198 -9.50 5.13 14.69
N PHE A 199 -9.28 3.98 14.07
CA PHE A 199 -9.33 3.79 12.63
C PHE A 199 -10.23 2.61 12.32
N LEU A 200 -10.98 2.72 11.24
CA LEU A 200 -11.63 1.59 10.61
C LEU A 200 -10.93 1.35 9.27
N VAL A 201 -10.43 0.13 9.09
CA VAL A 201 -9.67 -0.30 7.91
C VAL A 201 -10.47 -1.38 7.20
N GLN A 202 -10.59 -1.24 5.89
CA GLN A 202 -11.20 -2.22 5.00
C GLN A 202 -10.33 -3.48 4.93
N PRO A 203 -10.89 -4.63 4.52
CA PRO A 203 -10.11 -5.87 4.45
C PRO A 203 -8.88 -5.80 3.54
N ASP A 204 -8.92 -5.00 2.48
CA ASP A 204 -7.80 -4.76 1.55
C ASP A 204 -6.74 -3.77 2.08
N GLY A 205 -6.89 -3.29 3.32
CA GLY A 205 -5.97 -2.37 3.97
C GLY A 205 -6.24 -0.89 3.71
N ILE A 206 -7.35 -0.53 3.08
CA ILE A 206 -7.72 0.88 2.86
C ILE A 206 -8.35 1.47 4.12
N VAL A 207 -7.91 2.66 4.53
CA VAL A 207 -8.49 3.38 5.66
C VAL A 207 -9.89 3.85 5.25
N ALA A 208 -10.91 3.23 5.85
CA ALA A 208 -12.30 3.58 5.64
C ALA A 208 -12.71 4.82 6.43
N TRP A 209 -12.13 4.98 7.62
CA TRP A 209 -12.45 6.04 8.55
C TRP A 209 -11.32 6.27 9.57
N ASN A 210 -11.19 7.52 10.05
CA ASN A 210 -10.16 7.95 10.99
C ASN A 210 -10.73 9.01 11.95
N SER A 211 -10.69 8.75 13.25
CA SER A 211 -11.21 9.65 14.28
C SER A 211 -10.39 10.93 14.46
N ASN A 212 -9.12 10.95 14.04
CA ASN A 212 -8.20 12.07 14.23
C ASN A 212 -8.36 13.18 13.19
N GLN A 213 -9.25 13.01 12.20
CA GLN A 213 -9.50 14.07 11.22
C GLN A 213 -10.25 15.24 11.86
N ALA A 214 -9.93 16.46 11.43
CA ALA A 214 -10.60 17.68 11.89
C ALA A 214 -12.13 17.61 11.73
N THR A 215 -12.60 16.85 10.74
CA THR A 215 -13.99 16.42 10.57
C THR A 215 -14.01 14.91 10.38
N ASN A 216 -14.36 14.16 11.43
CA ASN A 216 -14.46 12.70 11.36
C ASN A 216 -15.82 12.21 10.81
N SER A 217 -16.63 13.11 10.25
CA SER A 217 -17.91 12.80 9.60
C SER A 217 -17.75 12.43 8.13
N ILE A 218 -16.58 11.94 7.73
CA ILE A 218 -16.28 11.51 6.36
C ILE A 218 -15.73 10.09 6.40
N GLY A 219 -16.23 9.22 5.53
CA GLY A 219 -15.74 7.86 5.34
C GLY A 219 -15.44 7.56 3.88
N TRP A 220 -14.88 6.38 3.60
CA TRP A 220 -14.57 5.91 2.24
C TRP A 220 -15.54 4.82 1.78
N ASP A 221 -16.17 5.04 0.63
CA ASP A 221 -17.00 4.03 -0.03
C ASP A 221 -16.13 3.19 -1.00
N PRO A 222 -15.94 1.89 -0.75
CA PRO A 222 -15.12 1.03 -1.61
C PRO A 222 -15.76 0.73 -2.97
N LYS A 223 -17.07 0.93 -3.14
CA LYS A 223 -17.76 0.69 -4.41
C LYS A 223 -17.57 1.86 -5.36
N GLU A 224 -17.80 3.07 -4.87
CA GLU A 224 -17.68 4.29 -5.66
C GLU A 224 -16.24 4.86 -5.67
N GLU A 225 -15.34 4.28 -4.87
CA GLU A 225 -13.95 4.74 -4.66
C GLU A 225 -13.90 6.24 -4.35
N ALA A 226 -14.77 6.68 -3.42
CA ALA A 226 -14.98 8.08 -3.11
C ALA A 226 -15.30 8.31 -1.64
N SER A 227 -15.03 9.54 -1.17
CA SER A 227 -15.41 9.97 0.16
C SER A 227 -16.93 10.19 0.27
N ILE A 228 -17.53 9.76 1.36
CA ILE A 228 -18.95 9.95 1.68
C ILE A 228 -19.12 10.65 3.02
N SER A 229 -20.25 11.33 3.21
CA SER A 229 -20.61 11.90 4.50
C SER A 229 -21.17 10.81 5.41
N LEU A 230 -20.67 10.76 6.63
CA LEU A 230 -21.21 9.99 7.74
C LEU A 230 -22.01 10.91 8.65
N ASN A 231 -23.00 10.37 9.34
CA ASN A 231 -23.80 11.10 10.32
C ASN A 231 -23.55 10.51 11.71
N GLY A 232 -23.06 11.33 12.65
CA GLY A 232 -23.06 10.94 14.07
C GLY A 232 -24.50 10.95 14.60
N PHE A 233 -24.88 9.98 15.45
CA PHE A 233 -26.27 9.86 15.87
C PHE A 233 -26.71 10.96 16.84
N ASP A 234 -25.78 11.54 17.62
CA ASP A 234 -26.14 12.40 18.77
C ASP A 234 -25.54 13.81 18.78
N ASP A 235 -24.28 14.00 18.36
CA ASP A 235 -23.55 15.28 18.54
C ASP A 235 -22.84 15.79 17.28
N GLY A 236 -23.00 15.08 16.16
CA GLY A 236 -22.34 15.37 14.89
C GLY A 236 -20.90 14.88 14.79
N TYR A 237 -20.34 14.28 15.86
CA TYR A 237 -19.12 13.49 15.81
C TYR A 237 -19.48 12.03 15.56
N VAL A 238 -18.68 11.37 14.74
CA VAL A 238 -18.86 9.94 14.47
C VAL A 238 -18.02 9.14 15.46
N GLN A 239 -18.62 8.18 16.15
CA GLN A 239 -17.91 7.22 16.98
C GLN A 239 -17.52 5.97 16.17
N LEU A 240 -16.58 5.17 16.69
CA LEU A 240 -16.09 3.98 15.99
C LEU A 240 -17.23 3.01 15.64
N ASN A 241 -18.14 2.74 16.57
CA ASN A 241 -19.28 1.86 16.36
C ASN A 241 -20.22 2.39 15.26
N GLU A 242 -20.44 3.70 15.21
CA GLU A 242 -21.26 4.34 14.18
C GLU A 242 -20.59 4.30 12.80
N ALA A 243 -19.26 4.46 12.74
CA ALA A 243 -18.49 4.30 11.52
C ALA A 243 -18.55 2.86 11.01
N ILE A 244 -18.41 1.86 11.90
CA ILE A 244 -18.58 0.44 11.59
C ILE A 244 -19.96 0.20 10.98
N GLU A 245 -21.03 0.62 11.65
CA GLU A 245 -22.39 0.39 11.18
C GLU A 245 -22.66 1.05 9.82
N GLN A 246 -22.25 2.29 9.64
CA GLN A 246 -22.52 3.02 8.40
C GLN A 246 -21.70 2.50 7.21
N LEU A 247 -20.41 2.22 7.40
CA LEU A 247 -19.51 1.87 6.30
C LEU A 247 -19.58 0.39 5.92
N THR A 248 -19.69 -0.51 6.90
CA THR A 248 -19.74 -1.95 6.62
C THR A 248 -21.08 -2.41 6.04
N MET A 249 -22.15 -1.63 6.27
CA MET A 249 -23.49 -1.93 5.76
C MET A 249 -23.86 -1.15 4.49
N LEU A 250 -23.08 -0.13 4.11
CA LEU A 250 -23.41 0.81 3.03
C LEU A 250 -23.86 0.12 1.73
N ASN A 251 -23.11 -0.91 1.33
CA ASN A 251 -23.30 -1.62 0.07
C ASN A 251 -23.94 -3.01 0.25
N ARG A 252 -24.43 -3.35 1.46
CA ARG A 252 -25.08 -4.65 1.70
C ARG A 252 -26.51 -4.65 1.16
N GLY A 253 -26.75 -5.49 0.15
CA GLY A 253 -28.09 -5.77 -0.39
C GLY A 253 -28.33 -5.33 -1.84
N GLU A 254 -27.28 -4.89 -2.54
CA GLU A 254 -27.31 -4.57 -3.98
C GLU A 254 -26.88 -5.74 -4.88
#